data_AF-A0A3D3ECQ8-F1
#
_entry.id   AF-A0A3D3ECQ8-F1
#
_cell.length_a   1.000
_cell.length_b   1.000
_cell.length_c   1.000
_cell.angle_alpha   90.00
_cell.angle_beta   90.00
_cell.angle_gamma   90.00
#
_symmetry.space_group_name_H-M   'P 1'
#
loop_
_entity.id
_entity.type
_entity.pdbx_description
1 polymer ?
#
loop_
_entity_poly.entity_id
_entity_poly.type
_entity_poly.pdbx_seq_one_letter_code
_entity_poly.pdbx_strand_id
1 'polypeptide(L)'
;AIFQCWMGWAHNGFEGARTAGPDGNVSDTENNSHSAITAEHDPAGIRQICLTASGGPFRDMPLGDFGEITPAQATAHPNWSMGRKISVDSATMMNKGLEVIEAAWLFDLPSASIEVLVHPEVAIHGMVYFNDGSVIAQLGTADMKTPISYALAWPGRLNWNPQPLDLAALGTLNFKQVDDARYPCFGLARQALEAGGGMPTILNAANEVAVAAFLDQKIGFSDISSIVATSLEKTDNASITTLDDVMALDGAARRMAGALCRSVT
;
A
#
# COMPACT_ATOMS: atom_id res chain seq x y z
N ALA A 1 -1.00 4.95 -8.72
CA ALA A 1 -2.14 5.90 -8.69
C ALA A 1 -1.76 7.24 -8.08
N ILE A 2 -1.32 7.29 -6.81
CA ILE A 2 -0.97 8.54 -6.11
C ILE A 2 0.01 9.41 -6.89
N PHE A 3 1.11 8.82 -7.37
CA PHE A 3 2.08 9.54 -8.21
C PHE A 3 1.43 10.15 -9.48
N GLN A 4 0.48 9.49 -10.12
CA GLN A 4 -0.23 10.04 -11.29
C GLN A 4 -1.12 11.22 -10.91
N CYS A 5 -1.80 11.15 -9.77
CA CYS A 5 -2.60 12.27 -9.25
C CYS A 5 -1.72 13.47 -8.90
N TRP A 6 -0.62 13.23 -8.20
CA TRP A 6 0.30 14.27 -7.73
C TRP A 6 1.09 14.89 -8.89
N MET A 7 1.83 14.10 -9.65
CA MET A 7 2.66 14.63 -10.75
C MET A 7 1.82 15.16 -11.91
N GLY A 8 0.64 14.56 -12.15
CA GLY A 8 -0.32 15.11 -13.10
C GLY A 8 -0.79 16.51 -12.71
N TRP A 9 -1.00 16.78 -11.43
CA TRP A 9 -1.33 18.11 -10.93
C TRP A 9 -0.13 19.07 -11.03
N ALA A 10 1.04 18.66 -10.52
CA ALA A 10 2.24 19.51 -10.50
C ALA A 10 2.69 19.92 -11.91
N HIS A 11 2.65 19.00 -12.88
CA HIS A 11 3.05 19.26 -14.26
C HIS A 11 2.10 20.23 -14.98
N ASN A 12 0.78 20.07 -14.82
CA ASN A 12 -0.21 20.94 -15.47
C ASN A 12 -0.38 22.29 -14.77
N GLY A 13 -0.18 22.36 -13.44
CA GLY A 13 -0.27 23.60 -12.67
C GLY A 13 0.87 24.58 -12.99
N PHE A 14 2.06 24.08 -13.33
CA PHE A 14 3.23 24.91 -13.65
C PHE A 14 3.25 25.42 -15.10
N GLU A 15 2.74 24.67 -16.08
CA GLU A 15 2.64 25.19 -17.46
C GLU A 15 1.63 26.34 -17.58
N GLY A 16 0.56 26.35 -16.78
CA GLY A 16 -0.40 27.46 -16.71
C GLY A 16 0.12 28.73 -16.02
N ALA A 17 1.18 28.62 -15.20
CA ALA A 17 1.76 29.76 -14.48
C ALA A 17 2.94 30.42 -15.24
N ARG A 18 3.44 29.82 -16.33
CA ARG A 18 4.56 30.36 -17.13
C ARG A 18 4.19 31.45 -18.14
N THR A 19 3.00 32.03 -18.07
CA THR A 19 2.63 33.21 -18.87
C THR A 19 2.44 34.45 -18.01
N ALA A 20 3.54 35.03 -17.50
CA ALA A 20 3.72 36.48 -17.28
C ALA A 20 5.11 36.79 -16.67
N GLY A 21 6.03 37.34 -17.46
CA GLY A 21 7.29 37.95 -16.98
C GLY A 21 8.35 38.09 -18.09
N PRO A 22 8.93 39.28 -18.37
CA PRO A 22 9.74 39.52 -19.57
C PRO A 22 11.22 39.10 -19.49
N ASP A 23 11.74 38.70 -18.33
CA ASP A 23 13.19 38.59 -18.15
C ASP A 23 13.61 37.13 -17.99
N GLY A 24 14.10 36.56 -19.10
CA GLY A 24 14.66 35.22 -19.17
C GLY A 24 15.95 35.10 -18.35
N ASN A 25 15.94 34.23 -17.35
CA ASN A 25 17.13 33.56 -16.84
C ASN A 25 16.72 32.18 -16.32
N VAL A 26 17.15 31.14 -17.02
CA VAL A 26 17.08 29.75 -16.56
C VAL A 26 18.48 29.38 -16.08
N SER A 27 18.64 29.13 -14.78
CA SER A 27 19.89 28.61 -14.22
C SER A 27 19.83 27.08 -14.26
N ASP A 28 20.68 26.48 -15.10
CA ASP A 28 20.93 25.05 -15.11
C ASP A 28 21.75 24.66 -13.87
N THR A 29 21.23 23.73 -13.07
CA THR A 29 22.04 22.95 -12.14
C THR A 29 21.74 21.47 -12.28
N GLU A 30 22.62 20.77 -13.00
CA GLU A 30 22.77 19.33 -12.99
C GLU A 30 23.24 18.84 -11.61
N ASN A 31 22.43 18.01 -10.93
CA ASN A 31 22.81 16.87 -10.06
C ASN A 31 21.77 16.60 -8.96
N ASN A 32 20.98 15.52 -9.09
CA ASN A 32 20.89 14.45 -8.08
C ASN A 32 19.84 13.38 -8.43
N SER A 33 20.32 12.19 -8.78
CA SER A 33 19.54 11.03 -9.22
C SER A 33 19.03 10.12 -8.08
N HIS A 34 18.65 10.67 -6.92
CA HIS A 34 18.14 9.83 -5.81
C HIS A 34 16.86 10.32 -5.13
N SER A 35 16.20 11.36 -5.65
CA SER A 35 14.90 11.81 -5.13
C SER A 35 14.17 12.71 -6.12
N ALA A 36 13.72 12.14 -7.25
CA ALA A 36 12.93 12.87 -8.24
C ALA A 36 11.55 13.35 -7.75
N ILE A 37 11.20 13.07 -6.47
CA ILE A 37 9.94 13.46 -5.83
C ILE A 37 10.12 14.65 -4.88
N THR A 38 11.34 15.03 -4.45
CA THR A 38 11.52 15.93 -3.29
C THR A 38 12.35 17.19 -3.48
N ALA A 39 12.67 17.64 -4.70
CA ALA A 39 13.38 18.91 -4.88
C ALA A 39 12.74 19.76 -5.99
N GLU A 40 12.31 20.97 -5.60
CA GLU A 40 11.74 22.09 -6.40
C GLU A 40 10.22 22.27 -6.45
N HIS A 41 9.41 21.39 -5.84
CA HIS A 41 7.96 21.60 -5.78
C HIS A 41 7.49 21.69 -4.35
N ASP A 42 7.14 22.90 -3.91
CA ASP A 42 6.35 23.14 -2.72
C ASP A 42 5.09 22.25 -2.77
N PRO A 43 4.92 21.27 -1.88
CA PRO A 43 3.71 20.44 -1.82
C PRO A 43 2.47 21.23 -1.37
N ALA A 44 2.50 22.58 -1.33
CA ALA A 44 1.57 23.53 -0.69
C ALA A 44 0.06 23.24 -0.80
N GLY A 45 -0.36 22.39 -1.72
CA GLY A 45 -1.74 21.97 -1.85
C GLY A 45 -2.10 20.69 -1.10
N ILE A 46 -1.21 19.72 -0.86
CA ILE A 46 -1.63 18.37 -0.43
C ILE A 46 -1.97 18.36 1.05
N ARG A 47 -3.19 17.89 1.34
CA ARG A 47 -3.70 17.66 2.69
C ARG A 47 -3.51 16.21 3.13
N GLN A 48 -3.83 15.27 2.25
CA GLN A 48 -3.95 13.84 2.57
C GLN A 48 -3.95 13.02 1.27
N ILE A 49 -3.47 11.79 1.33
CA ILE A 49 -3.69 10.79 0.27
C ILE A 49 -4.65 9.71 0.74
N CYS A 50 -5.38 9.10 -0.19
CA CYS A 50 -6.21 7.94 0.08
C CYS A 50 -5.80 6.78 -0.83
N LEU A 51 -5.43 5.66 -0.21
CA LEU A 51 -5.21 4.40 -0.88
C LEU A 51 -6.49 3.58 -0.84
N THR A 52 -6.96 3.11 -1.98
CA THR A 52 -8.15 2.25 -2.04
C THR A 52 -7.77 0.77 -1.92
N ALA A 53 -8.63 -0.02 -1.28
CA ALA A 53 -8.46 -1.46 -1.14
C ALA A 53 -9.70 -2.21 -1.63
N SER A 54 -9.55 -3.39 -2.24
CA SER A 54 -10.71 -4.21 -2.66
C SER A 54 -11.52 -4.76 -1.47
N GLY A 55 -10.88 -4.90 -0.30
CA GLY A 55 -11.38 -5.64 0.85
C GLY A 55 -11.15 -7.15 0.78
N GLY A 56 -10.54 -7.66 -0.30
CA GLY A 56 -10.24 -9.08 -0.45
C GLY A 56 -11.48 -10.00 -0.52
N PRO A 57 -11.28 -11.33 -0.53
CA PRO A 57 -12.35 -12.32 -0.68
C PRO A 57 -13.29 -12.40 0.55
N PHE A 58 -12.83 -11.97 1.74
CA PHE A 58 -13.57 -12.12 3.00
C PHE A 58 -14.25 -10.84 3.46
N ARG A 59 -14.36 -9.83 2.59
CA ARG A 59 -14.96 -8.54 2.91
C ARG A 59 -16.36 -8.65 3.53
N ASP A 60 -17.18 -9.53 2.96
CA ASP A 60 -18.59 -9.67 3.32
C ASP A 60 -18.87 -10.96 4.14
N MET A 61 -17.84 -11.73 4.48
CA MET A 61 -17.96 -12.96 5.27
C MET A 61 -18.23 -12.65 6.76
N PRO A 62 -19.13 -13.36 7.46
CA PRO A 62 -19.29 -13.18 8.90
C PRO A 62 -18.00 -13.46 9.69
N LEU A 63 -17.67 -12.64 10.70
CA LEU A 63 -16.45 -12.83 11.50
C LEU A 63 -16.40 -14.18 12.22
N GLY A 64 -17.56 -14.74 12.59
CA GLY A 64 -17.66 -16.07 13.20
C GLY A 64 -17.16 -17.21 12.31
N ASP A 65 -17.10 -17.00 10.99
CA ASP A 65 -16.69 -18.03 10.02
C ASP A 65 -15.18 -17.98 9.73
N PHE A 66 -14.44 -17.00 10.28
CA PHE A 66 -13.02 -16.80 9.96
C PHE A 66 -12.13 -17.97 10.43
N GLY A 67 -12.57 -18.72 11.43
CA GLY A 67 -11.86 -19.91 11.93
C GLY A 67 -11.73 -21.04 10.89
N GLU A 68 -12.65 -21.09 9.92
CA GLU A 68 -12.72 -22.15 8.91
C GLU A 68 -12.10 -21.74 7.56
N ILE A 69 -11.45 -20.56 7.50
CA ILE A 69 -10.84 -20.06 6.27
C ILE A 69 -9.64 -20.93 5.87
N THR A 70 -9.69 -21.43 4.64
CA THR A 70 -8.65 -22.26 4.03
C THR A 70 -7.72 -21.46 3.11
N PRO A 71 -6.49 -21.96 2.84
CA PRO A 71 -5.59 -21.35 1.85
C PRO A 71 -6.19 -21.26 0.45
N ALA A 72 -7.02 -22.25 0.06
CA ALA A 72 -7.68 -22.25 -1.24
C ALA A 72 -8.68 -21.07 -1.36
N GLN A 73 -9.46 -20.82 -0.31
CA GLN A 73 -10.36 -19.66 -0.27
C GLN A 73 -9.59 -18.33 -0.24
N ALA A 74 -8.52 -18.24 0.56
CA ALA A 74 -7.74 -17.01 0.69
C ALA A 74 -6.97 -16.64 -0.58
N THR A 75 -6.65 -17.63 -1.44
CA THR A 75 -5.95 -17.41 -2.70
C THR A 75 -6.88 -17.15 -3.90
N ALA A 76 -8.18 -17.36 -3.73
CA ALA A 76 -9.21 -17.10 -4.75
C ALA A 76 -9.67 -15.63 -4.72
N HIS A 77 -8.81 -14.71 -5.17
CA HIS A 77 -9.12 -13.28 -5.15
C HIS A 77 -10.16 -12.90 -6.22
N PRO A 78 -11.20 -12.08 -5.89
CA PRO A 78 -12.32 -11.80 -6.80
C PRO A 78 -11.95 -10.98 -8.04
N ASN A 79 -10.97 -10.08 -7.93
CA ASN A 79 -10.68 -9.08 -8.96
C ASN A 79 -9.33 -9.26 -9.67
N TRP A 80 -8.45 -10.13 -9.17
CA TRP A 80 -7.05 -10.19 -9.61
C TRP A 80 -6.54 -11.62 -9.63
N SER A 81 -5.79 -11.98 -10.68
CA SER A 81 -4.99 -13.20 -10.71
C SER A 81 -3.58 -12.89 -10.19
N MET A 82 -3.25 -13.33 -8.97
CA MET A 82 -2.00 -12.97 -8.29
C MET A 82 -1.32 -14.19 -7.66
N GLY A 83 -0.06 -14.02 -7.23
CA GLY A 83 0.67 -15.05 -6.48
C GLY A 83 0.05 -15.34 -5.11
N ARG A 84 0.26 -16.56 -4.59
CA ARG A 84 -0.39 -17.03 -3.35
C ARG A 84 -0.17 -16.11 -2.14
N LYS A 85 1.05 -15.59 -1.94
CA LYS A 85 1.40 -14.71 -0.81
C LYS A 85 0.59 -13.41 -0.83
N ILE A 86 0.59 -12.70 -1.96
CA ILE A 86 -0.14 -11.44 -2.10
C ILE A 86 -1.66 -11.65 -2.03
N SER A 87 -2.18 -12.79 -2.50
CA SER A 87 -3.60 -13.10 -2.32
C SER A 87 -3.99 -13.24 -0.84
N VAL A 88 -3.17 -13.94 -0.04
CA VAL A 88 -3.39 -14.03 1.42
C VAL A 88 -3.23 -12.67 2.09
N ASP A 89 -2.20 -11.90 1.74
CA ASP A 89 -2.02 -10.53 2.26
C ASP A 89 -3.20 -9.62 1.90
N SER A 90 -3.81 -9.79 0.73
CA SER A 90 -5.02 -9.06 0.36
C SER A 90 -6.22 -9.52 1.18
N ALA A 91 -6.30 -10.81 1.53
CA ALA A 91 -7.38 -11.36 2.35
C ALA A 91 -7.30 -10.91 3.82
N THR A 92 -6.09 -10.77 4.36
CA THR A 92 -5.84 -10.22 5.71
C THR A 92 -5.77 -8.70 5.73
N MET A 93 -5.78 -8.06 4.56
CA MET A 93 -5.51 -6.64 4.35
C MET A 93 -4.10 -6.18 4.80
N MET A 94 -3.19 -7.13 5.09
CA MET A 94 -1.78 -6.84 5.29
C MET A 94 -1.14 -6.20 4.07
N ASN A 95 -1.56 -6.59 2.85
CA ASN A 95 -1.06 -5.97 1.61
C ASN A 95 -1.26 -4.45 1.65
N LYS A 96 -2.45 -4.01 2.08
CA LYS A 96 -2.75 -2.58 2.20
C LYS A 96 -1.99 -1.91 3.34
N GLY A 97 -1.73 -2.64 4.42
CA GLY A 97 -0.85 -2.18 5.50
C GLY A 97 0.58 -1.91 5.02
N LEU A 98 1.15 -2.83 4.23
CA LEU A 98 2.46 -2.67 3.62
C LEU A 98 2.49 -1.51 2.61
N GLU A 99 1.43 -1.35 1.81
CA GLU A 99 1.30 -0.19 0.90
C GLU A 99 1.19 1.15 1.65
N VAL A 100 0.61 1.19 2.85
CA VAL A 100 0.60 2.41 3.69
C VAL A 100 2.01 2.76 4.15
N ILE A 101 2.80 1.77 4.59
CA ILE A 101 4.22 1.96 4.96
C ILE A 101 5.02 2.45 3.75
N GLU A 102 4.82 1.80 2.59
CA GLU A 102 5.47 2.19 1.33
C GLU A 102 5.11 3.63 0.94
N ALA A 103 3.83 4.00 1.00
CA ALA A 103 3.38 5.34 0.65
C ALA A 103 3.93 6.40 1.63
N ALA A 104 3.98 6.10 2.93
CA ALA A 104 4.57 6.99 3.91
C ALA A 104 6.04 7.29 3.61
N TRP A 105 6.80 6.25 3.24
CA TRP A 105 8.20 6.41 2.86
C TRP A 105 8.38 7.11 1.51
N LEU A 106 7.63 6.69 0.48
CA LEU A 106 7.78 7.18 -0.88
C LEU A 106 7.37 8.66 -1.03
N PHE A 107 6.38 9.10 -0.24
CA PHE A 107 5.81 10.44 -0.31
C PHE A 107 6.19 11.32 0.88
N ASP A 108 7.02 10.82 1.80
CA ASP A 108 7.41 11.51 3.04
C ASP A 108 6.18 12.04 3.82
N LEU A 109 5.21 11.16 4.06
CA LEU A 109 3.95 11.49 4.72
C LEU A 109 3.84 10.79 6.07
N PRO A 110 3.34 11.47 7.12
CA PRO A 110 3.00 10.80 8.36
C PRO A 110 1.82 9.84 8.15
N SER A 111 1.75 8.78 8.96
CA SER A 111 0.65 7.80 8.98
C SER A 111 -0.73 8.49 8.87
N ALA A 112 -0.97 9.52 9.69
CA ALA A 112 -2.24 10.24 9.76
C ALA A 112 -2.67 10.93 8.44
N SER A 113 -1.73 11.19 7.53
CA SER A 113 -2.01 11.79 6.21
C SER A 113 -2.30 10.74 5.12
N ILE A 114 -2.38 9.45 5.49
CA ILE A 114 -2.64 8.33 4.59
C ILE A 114 -3.92 7.63 5.05
N GLU A 115 -5.02 7.92 4.36
CA GLU A 115 -6.30 7.25 4.53
C GLU A 115 -6.38 5.98 3.69
N VAL A 116 -7.16 5.02 4.16
CA VAL A 116 -7.49 3.83 3.40
C VAL A 116 -9.00 3.65 3.36
N LEU A 117 -9.54 3.49 2.16
CA LEU A 117 -10.96 3.19 1.96
C LEU A 117 -11.12 1.85 1.23
N VAL A 118 -12.08 1.06 1.68
CA VAL A 118 -12.51 -0.13 0.95
C VAL A 118 -13.39 0.31 -0.23
N HIS A 119 -12.92 0.02 -1.43
CA HIS A 119 -13.56 0.30 -2.71
C HIS A 119 -13.70 -1.02 -3.51
N PRO A 120 -14.82 -1.75 -3.35
CA PRO A 120 -15.04 -3.07 -3.95
C PRO A 120 -14.87 -3.13 -5.47
N GLU A 121 -15.21 -2.05 -6.16
CA GLU A 121 -15.22 -1.98 -7.62
C GLU A 121 -13.83 -1.82 -8.24
N VAL A 122 -12.83 -1.44 -7.43
CA VAL A 122 -11.42 -1.28 -7.86
C VAL A 122 -11.26 -0.42 -9.12
N ALA A 123 -12.12 0.59 -9.26
CA ALA A 123 -12.09 1.52 -10.39
C ALA A 123 -11.26 2.77 -10.06
N ILE A 124 -11.33 3.23 -8.81
CA ILE A 124 -10.45 4.28 -8.27
C ILE A 124 -9.29 3.59 -7.57
N HIS A 125 -8.06 3.84 -8.03
CA HIS A 125 -6.83 3.20 -7.53
C HIS A 125 -6.07 4.05 -6.50
N GLY A 126 -6.47 5.30 -6.31
CA GLY A 126 -5.90 6.22 -5.33
C GLY A 126 -6.34 7.66 -5.56
N MET A 127 -6.33 8.44 -4.48
CA MET A 127 -6.80 9.83 -4.47
C MET A 127 -5.83 10.73 -3.71
N VAL A 128 -5.76 12.00 -4.11
CA VAL A 128 -4.99 13.05 -3.43
C VAL A 128 -5.98 14.17 -3.10
N TYR A 129 -6.05 14.53 -1.82
CA TYR A 129 -6.88 15.59 -1.28
C TYR A 129 -6.03 16.84 -1.12
N PHE A 130 -6.57 17.98 -1.53
CA PHE A 130 -5.89 19.26 -1.45
C PHE A 130 -6.52 20.17 -0.37
N ASN A 131 -5.77 21.17 0.06
CA ASN A 131 -6.12 22.13 1.11
C ASN A 131 -7.32 23.02 0.72
N ASP A 132 -7.56 23.19 -0.57
CA ASP A 132 -8.72 23.89 -1.12
C ASP A 132 -10.00 23.03 -1.16
N GLY A 133 -9.91 21.76 -0.73
CA GLY A 133 -11.01 20.80 -0.71
C GLY A 133 -11.19 20.03 -2.03
N SER A 134 -10.36 20.29 -3.05
CA SER A 134 -10.37 19.51 -4.27
C SER A 134 -9.77 18.11 -4.06
N VAL A 135 -10.19 17.15 -4.89
CA VAL A 135 -9.70 15.77 -4.88
C VAL A 135 -9.37 15.36 -6.30
N ILE A 136 -8.17 14.83 -6.51
CA ILE A 136 -7.77 14.22 -7.77
C ILE A 136 -7.65 12.72 -7.56
N ALA A 137 -8.44 11.97 -8.33
CA ALA A 137 -8.46 10.51 -8.30
C ALA A 137 -7.94 9.95 -9.62
N GLN A 138 -7.18 8.85 -9.54
CA GLN A 138 -6.80 8.09 -10.73
C GLN A 138 -7.75 6.90 -10.90
N LEU A 139 -8.44 6.90 -12.03
CA LEU A 139 -9.39 5.85 -12.41
C LEU A 139 -8.81 4.96 -13.51
N GLY A 140 -9.19 3.69 -13.50
CA GLY A 140 -8.84 2.74 -14.54
C GLY A 140 -9.45 1.36 -14.28
N THR A 141 -9.36 0.47 -15.26
CA THR A 141 -9.69 -0.94 -15.06
C THR A 141 -8.66 -1.59 -14.12
N ALA A 142 -9.00 -2.75 -13.55
CA ALA A 142 -8.08 -3.58 -12.79
C ALA A 142 -7.08 -4.31 -13.71
N ASP A 143 -6.17 -3.54 -14.34
CA ASP A 143 -5.08 -4.07 -15.16
C ASP A 143 -3.74 -3.41 -14.78
N MET A 144 -2.80 -4.23 -14.27
CA MET A 144 -1.46 -3.80 -13.88
C MET A 144 -0.63 -3.24 -15.03
N LYS A 145 -0.98 -3.52 -16.29
CA LYS A 145 -0.34 -2.89 -17.46
C LYS A 145 -0.50 -1.37 -17.43
N THR A 146 -1.59 -0.85 -16.86
CA THR A 146 -1.82 0.60 -16.74
C THR A 146 -0.74 1.29 -15.90
N PRO A 147 -0.53 0.94 -14.61
CA PRO A 147 0.55 1.56 -13.83
C PRO A 147 1.95 1.24 -14.36
N ILE A 148 2.21 0.03 -14.88
CA ILE A 148 3.50 -0.33 -15.49
C ILE A 148 3.79 0.55 -16.71
N SER A 149 2.82 0.71 -17.62
CA SER A 149 2.99 1.52 -18.83
C SER A 149 3.26 2.99 -18.53
N TYR A 150 2.66 3.51 -17.46
CA TYR A 150 2.91 4.87 -17.01
C TYR A 150 4.32 5.04 -16.44
N ALA A 151 4.76 4.12 -15.57
CA ALA A 151 6.10 4.17 -15.00
C ALA A 151 7.20 4.10 -16.08
N LEU A 152 6.98 3.33 -17.16
CA LEU A 152 7.94 3.17 -18.25
C LEU A 152 8.02 4.38 -19.20
N ALA A 153 6.96 5.18 -19.32
CA ALA A 153 6.89 6.23 -20.33
C ALA A 153 6.69 7.64 -19.79
N TRP A 154 6.61 7.81 -18.46
CA TRP A 154 6.51 9.11 -17.83
C TRP A 154 7.62 10.06 -18.36
N PRO A 155 7.30 11.34 -18.68
CA PRO A 155 5.99 12.01 -18.53
C PRO A 155 4.96 11.72 -19.64
N GLY A 156 5.33 10.98 -20.68
CA GLY A 156 4.44 10.54 -21.75
C GLY A 156 3.52 9.37 -21.38
N ARG A 157 2.83 8.82 -22.40
CA ARG A 157 1.92 7.67 -22.26
C ARG A 157 2.14 6.67 -23.38
N LEU A 158 2.21 5.38 -23.04
CA LEU A 158 2.22 4.31 -24.03
C LEU A 158 0.79 3.98 -24.46
N ASN A 159 0.57 3.86 -25.77
CA ASN A 159 -0.62 3.25 -26.30
C ASN A 159 -0.39 1.76 -26.54
N TRP A 160 -0.90 0.93 -25.64
CA TRP A 160 -0.91 -0.54 -25.76
C TRP A 160 -2.29 -1.10 -26.14
N ASN A 161 -3.21 -0.22 -26.56
CA ASN A 161 -4.61 -0.53 -26.82
C ASN A 161 -5.37 -1.09 -25.58
N PRO A 162 -5.40 -0.35 -24.45
CA PRO A 162 -6.15 -0.76 -23.26
C PRO A 162 -7.66 -0.79 -23.51
N GLN A 163 -8.36 -1.68 -22.81
CA GLN A 163 -9.82 -1.57 -22.69
C GLN A 163 -10.15 -0.31 -21.87
N PRO A 164 -10.96 0.62 -22.40
CA PRO A 164 -11.35 1.81 -21.66
C PRO A 164 -12.27 1.46 -20.48
N LEU A 165 -12.16 2.22 -19.39
CA LEU A 165 -13.11 2.13 -18.28
C LEU A 165 -14.47 2.67 -18.74
N ASP A 166 -15.51 1.86 -18.65
CA ASP A 166 -16.89 2.26 -18.90
C ASP A 166 -17.60 2.56 -17.57
N LEU A 167 -17.71 3.86 -17.25
CA LEU A 167 -18.35 4.33 -16.01
C LEU A 167 -19.87 4.09 -16.02
N ALA A 168 -20.51 4.15 -17.17
CA ALA A 168 -21.96 3.93 -17.27
C ALA A 168 -22.29 2.45 -17.04
N ALA A 169 -21.47 1.54 -17.56
CA ALA A 169 -21.60 0.12 -17.30
C ALA A 169 -21.24 -0.26 -15.84
N LEU A 170 -20.29 0.44 -15.23
CA LEU A 170 -19.92 0.23 -13.83
C LEU A 170 -21.03 0.67 -12.87
N GLY A 171 -21.68 1.78 -13.16
CA GLY A 171 -22.86 2.29 -12.43
C GLY A 171 -22.51 2.93 -11.08
N THR A 172 -22.12 2.13 -10.10
CA THR A 172 -21.92 2.60 -8.71
C THR A 172 -20.47 2.50 -8.27
N LEU A 173 -20.02 3.49 -7.51
CA LEU A 173 -18.72 3.48 -6.81
C LEU A 173 -18.99 3.54 -5.32
N ASN A 174 -18.63 2.49 -4.58
CA ASN A 174 -18.86 2.40 -3.15
C ASN A 174 -17.57 2.61 -2.37
N PHE A 175 -17.68 3.28 -1.23
CA PHE A 175 -16.57 3.51 -0.30
C PHE A 175 -17.02 3.15 1.11
N LYS A 176 -16.16 2.43 1.82
CA LYS A 176 -16.36 2.10 3.24
C LYS A 176 -15.05 2.31 3.99
N GLN A 177 -15.18 2.67 5.27
CA GLN A 177 -14.03 2.64 6.17
C GLN A 177 -13.55 1.20 6.37
N VAL A 178 -12.28 1.05 6.74
CA VAL A 178 -11.71 -0.25 7.10
C VAL A 178 -12.35 -0.72 8.41
N ASP A 179 -12.72 -1.99 8.46
CA ASP A 179 -13.23 -2.63 9.67
C ASP A 179 -12.06 -3.24 10.45
N ASP A 180 -11.63 -2.57 11.52
CA ASP A 180 -10.46 -2.97 12.31
C ASP A 180 -10.64 -4.35 12.97
N ALA A 181 -11.87 -4.73 13.33
CA ALA A 181 -12.14 -6.04 13.92
C ALA A 181 -11.96 -7.17 12.89
N ARG A 182 -12.20 -6.87 11.61
CA ARG A 182 -12.03 -7.79 10.48
C ARG A 182 -10.59 -7.87 10.00
N TYR A 183 -9.87 -6.76 10.06
CA TYR A 183 -8.53 -6.62 9.47
C TYR A 183 -7.47 -6.22 10.51
N PRO A 184 -7.22 -7.05 11.55
CA PRO A 184 -6.24 -6.72 12.58
C PRO A 184 -4.83 -6.50 12.00
N CYS A 185 -4.44 -7.22 10.95
CA CYS A 185 -3.15 -7.02 10.26
C CYS A 185 -2.97 -5.60 9.70
N PHE A 186 -4.05 -4.95 9.27
CA PHE A 186 -4.00 -3.56 8.82
C PHE A 186 -3.65 -2.62 9.98
N GLY A 187 -4.29 -2.81 11.14
CA GLY A 187 -3.98 -2.05 12.36
C GLY A 187 -2.54 -2.25 12.82
N LEU A 188 -2.04 -3.50 12.79
CA LEU A 188 -0.63 -3.82 13.13
C LEU A 188 0.36 -3.11 12.22
N ALA A 189 0.06 -3.00 10.92
CA ALA A 189 0.91 -2.27 9.99
C ALA A 189 0.97 -0.76 10.29
N ARG A 190 -0.17 -0.14 10.66
CA ARG A 190 -0.19 1.27 11.08
C ARG A 190 0.62 1.49 12.37
N GLN A 191 0.47 0.59 13.35
CA GLN A 191 1.26 0.65 14.59
C GLN A 191 2.76 0.50 14.31
N ALA A 192 3.16 -0.41 13.42
CA ALA A 192 4.55 -0.58 13.04
C ALA A 192 5.12 0.65 12.33
N LEU A 193 4.34 1.29 11.46
CA LEU A 193 4.71 2.56 10.82
C LEU A 193 4.93 3.67 11.85
N GLU A 194 3.99 3.84 12.78
CA GLU A 194 4.03 4.90 13.80
C GLU A 194 5.16 4.70 14.81
N ALA A 195 5.46 3.45 15.17
CA ALA A 195 6.60 3.13 16.02
C ALA A 195 7.95 3.38 15.33
N GLY A 196 8.00 3.29 14.00
CA GLY A 196 9.20 3.52 13.21
C GLY A 196 10.36 2.56 13.53
N GLY A 197 11.58 2.99 13.25
CA GLY A 197 12.78 2.17 13.46
C GLY A 197 12.71 0.86 12.68
N GLY A 198 12.96 -0.27 13.36
CA GLY A 198 12.92 -1.61 12.77
C GLY A 198 11.55 -2.30 12.79
N MET A 199 10.49 -1.64 13.29
CA MET A 199 9.17 -2.26 13.39
C MET A 199 8.57 -2.70 12.05
N PRO A 200 8.66 -1.93 10.95
CA PRO A 200 8.23 -2.40 9.63
C PRO A 200 8.98 -3.65 9.14
N THR A 201 10.26 -3.76 9.47
CA THR A 201 11.08 -4.96 9.16
C THR A 201 10.56 -6.18 9.92
N ILE A 202 10.30 -6.04 11.22
CA ILE A 202 9.74 -7.11 12.05
C ILE A 202 8.36 -7.53 11.52
N LEU A 203 7.49 -6.56 11.21
CA LEU A 203 6.16 -6.79 10.65
C LEU A 203 6.24 -7.64 9.38
N ASN A 204 7.05 -7.21 8.40
CA ASN A 204 7.14 -7.91 7.11
C ASN A 204 7.70 -9.33 7.29
N ALA A 205 8.79 -9.47 8.05
CA ALA A 205 9.43 -10.75 8.32
C ALA A 205 8.47 -11.75 9.01
N ALA A 206 7.76 -11.29 10.03
CA ALA A 206 6.78 -12.11 10.75
C ALA A 206 5.59 -12.49 9.85
N ASN A 207 5.08 -11.54 9.05
CA ASN A 207 3.98 -11.79 8.12
C ASN A 207 4.36 -12.83 7.08
N GLU A 208 5.55 -12.75 6.47
CA GLU A 208 6.00 -13.75 5.49
C GLU A 208 6.03 -15.16 6.09
N VAL A 209 6.55 -15.31 7.31
CA VAL A 209 6.60 -16.61 7.99
C VAL A 209 5.20 -17.12 8.33
N ALA A 210 4.33 -16.26 8.86
CA ALA A 210 2.97 -16.62 9.23
C ALA A 210 2.13 -17.00 8.00
N VAL A 211 2.20 -16.22 6.91
CA VAL A 211 1.51 -16.52 5.65
C VAL A 211 2.00 -17.82 5.05
N ALA A 212 3.32 -18.08 5.06
CA ALA A 212 3.86 -19.36 4.60
C ALA A 212 3.33 -20.53 5.43
N ALA A 213 3.28 -20.40 6.76
CA ALA A 213 2.73 -21.42 7.65
C ALA A 213 1.23 -21.67 7.39
N PHE A 214 0.45 -20.61 7.16
CA PHE A 214 -0.97 -20.74 6.79
C PHE A 214 -1.14 -21.43 5.44
N LEU A 215 -0.37 -21.03 4.42
CA LEU A 215 -0.39 -21.63 3.09
C LEU A 215 -0.01 -23.11 3.09
N ASP A 216 0.81 -23.52 4.05
CA ASP A 216 1.20 -24.91 4.35
C ASP A 216 0.22 -25.65 5.28
N GLN A 217 -0.89 -25.02 5.67
CA GLN A 217 -1.91 -25.58 6.57
C GLN A 217 -1.39 -25.93 7.98
N LYS A 218 -0.37 -25.20 8.48
CA LYS A 218 0.22 -25.40 9.81
C LYS A 218 -0.43 -24.54 10.90
N ILE A 219 -1.07 -23.45 10.50
CA ILE A 219 -1.80 -22.51 11.37
C ILE A 219 -3.14 -22.12 10.70
N GLY A 220 -4.08 -21.61 11.47
CA GLY A 220 -5.33 -21.03 10.98
C GLY A 220 -5.16 -19.62 10.42
N PHE A 221 -6.18 -19.12 9.72
CA PHE A 221 -6.15 -17.77 9.13
C PHE A 221 -6.01 -16.67 10.20
N SER A 222 -6.77 -16.77 11.28
CA SER A 222 -6.74 -15.81 12.39
C SER A 222 -5.39 -15.78 13.13
N ASP A 223 -4.65 -16.90 13.13
CA ASP A 223 -3.34 -17.01 13.79
C ASP A 223 -2.29 -16.10 13.14
N ILE A 224 -2.45 -15.76 11.86
CA ILE A 224 -1.53 -14.84 11.15
C ILE A 224 -1.40 -13.54 11.94
N SER A 225 -2.53 -12.93 12.29
CA SER A 225 -2.55 -11.66 13.02
C SER A 225 -1.95 -11.78 14.43
N SER A 226 -2.26 -12.86 15.15
CA SER A 226 -1.75 -13.13 16.50
C SER A 226 -0.23 -13.33 16.51
N ILE A 227 0.30 -14.04 15.53
CA ILE A 227 1.74 -14.30 15.38
C ILE A 227 2.49 -13.02 15.03
N VAL A 228 1.96 -12.22 14.10
CA VAL A 228 2.55 -10.92 13.74
C VAL A 228 2.55 -9.97 14.93
N ALA A 229 1.42 -9.85 15.64
CA ALA A 229 1.32 -9.01 16.84
C ALA A 229 2.34 -9.41 17.91
N THR A 230 2.41 -10.71 18.23
CA THR A 230 3.38 -11.21 19.23
C THR A 230 4.83 -11.01 18.78
N SER A 231 5.10 -11.10 17.47
CA SER A 231 6.45 -10.88 16.94
C SER A 231 6.88 -9.41 17.05
N LEU A 232 5.96 -8.47 16.81
CA LEU A 232 6.18 -7.04 17.04
C LEU A 232 6.44 -6.71 18.50
N GLU A 233 5.75 -7.38 19.42
CA GLU A 233 5.92 -7.18 20.87
C GLU A 233 7.24 -7.75 21.39
N LYS A 234 7.62 -8.96 20.94
CA LYS A 234 8.70 -9.74 21.55
C LYS A 234 10.05 -9.66 20.83
N THR A 235 10.09 -9.15 19.60
CA THR A 235 11.35 -8.98 18.88
C THR A 235 11.95 -7.64 19.28
N ASP A 236 13.18 -7.65 19.78
CA ASP A 236 13.87 -6.43 20.17
C ASP A 236 14.00 -5.49 18.95
N ASN A 237 13.40 -4.30 19.05
CA ASN A 237 13.49 -3.26 18.04
C ASN A 237 14.86 -2.59 18.11
N ALA A 238 15.87 -3.26 17.54
CA ALA A 238 17.23 -2.74 17.47
C ALA A 238 17.32 -1.52 16.55
N SER A 239 18.23 -0.60 16.88
CA SER A 239 18.54 0.53 16.01
C SER A 239 19.13 0.03 14.69
N ILE A 240 18.60 0.53 13.57
CA ILE A 240 19.07 0.20 12.24
C ILE A 240 19.95 1.33 11.73
N THR A 241 21.22 1.03 11.45
CA THR A 241 22.18 1.97 10.86
C THR A 241 22.83 1.44 9.59
N THR A 242 22.80 0.12 9.40
CA THR A 242 23.38 -0.58 8.27
C THR A 242 22.39 -1.57 7.66
N LEU A 243 22.68 -2.03 6.44
CA LEU A 243 21.94 -3.13 5.83
C LEU A 243 22.06 -4.43 6.64
N ASP A 244 23.21 -4.68 7.25
CA ASP A 244 23.42 -5.87 8.08
C ASP A 244 22.52 -5.86 9.33
N ASP A 245 22.26 -4.68 9.92
CA ASP A 245 21.29 -4.53 11.02
C ASP A 245 19.88 -4.93 10.58
N VAL A 246 19.46 -4.52 9.37
CA VAL A 246 18.16 -4.90 8.78
C VAL A 246 18.08 -6.42 8.62
N MET A 247 19.11 -7.03 8.05
CA MET A 247 19.16 -8.47 7.79
C MET A 247 19.19 -9.28 9.10
N ALA A 248 19.89 -8.79 10.12
CA ALA A 248 19.92 -9.39 11.44
C ALA A 248 18.55 -9.33 12.13
N LEU A 249 17.87 -8.19 12.03
CA LEU A 249 16.53 -7.99 12.60
C LEU A 249 15.46 -8.82 11.88
N ASP A 250 15.46 -8.85 10.54
CA ASP A 250 14.61 -9.74 9.75
C ASP A 250 14.82 -11.20 10.20
N GLY A 251 16.07 -11.65 10.32
CA GLY A 251 16.39 -12.98 10.79
C GLY A 251 15.87 -13.27 12.21
N ALA A 252 15.95 -12.30 13.13
CA ALA A 252 15.42 -12.42 14.49
C ALA A 252 13.88 -12.54 14.50
N ALA A 253 13.20 -11.66 13.77
CA ALA A 253 11.75 -11.69 13.62
C ALA A 253 11.25 -13.00 13.00
N ARG A 254 11.94 -13.51 11.96
CA ARG A 254 11.60 -14.82 11.37
C ARG A 254 11.75 -15.98 12.35
N ARG A 255 12.80 -15.97 13.19
CA ARG A 255 12.98 -16.99 14.24
C ARG A 255 11.87 -16.93 15.28
N MET A 256 11.48 -15.73 15.71
CA MET A 256 10.37 -15.50 16.64
C MET A 256 9.04 -16.01 16.05
N ALA A 257 8.66 -15.53 14.87
CA ALA A 257 7.43 -15.95 14.19
C ALA A 257 7.41 -17.47 13.93
N GLY A 258 8.53 -18.05 13.53
CA GLY A 258 8.64 -19.49 13.32
C GLY A 258 8.49 -20.31 14.59
N ALA A 259 8.96 -19.81 15.75
CA ALA A 259 8.72 -20.44 17.04
C ALA A 259 7.25 -20.37 17.44
N LEU A 260 6.59 -19.23 17.23
CA LEU A 260 5.17 -19.05 17.50
C LEU A 260 4.31 -19.97 16.62
N CYS A 261 4.61 -20.10 15.32
CA CYS A 261 3.90 -21.03 14.43
C CYS A 261 3.92 -22.47 14.95
N ARG A 262 5.07 -22.92 15.50
CA ARG A 262 5.20 -24.27 16.07
C ARG A 262 4.45 -24.48 17.38
N SER A 263 4.07 -23.40 18.07
CA SER A 263 3.34 -23.47 19.35
C SER A 263 1.82 -23.44 19.20
N VAL A 264 1.33 -23.16 17.99
CA VAL A 264 -0.11 -23.20 17.64
C VAL A 264 -0.57 -24.63 17.31
N THR A 265 0.35 -25.46 16.81
CA THR A 265 0.14 -26.89 16.51
C THR A 265 0.23 -27.75 17.77
#